data_AF-A0A3L7SPM9-F1
#
_entry.id   AF-A0A3L7SPM9-F1
#
_cell.length_a   1.000
_cell.length_b   1.000
_cell.length_c   1.000
_cell.angle_alpha   90.00
_cell.angle_beta   90.00
_cell.angle_gamma   90.00
#
_symmetry.space_group_name_H-M   'P 1'
#
loop_
_entity.id
_entity.type
_entity.pdbx_description
1 polymer ?
#
loop_
_entity_poly.entity_id
_entity_poly.type
_entity_poly.pdbx_seq_one_letter_code
_entity_poly.pdbx_strand_id
1 'polypeptide(L)'
;GLMGVGTRTKKAFENYTLHLVFRSPFMPHATGQGRGNSGMYLGDQYECQILDSFGLEGADNECGGIYQNAKPKVNMCLPPLSWQTYDVDFTCAKFDADGKVTAPARVTIKHNGVLIHDNIELKSTPGGGRSDQKPGALFLQDHGDAVRFKNIWIVEKK
;
A
#
# COMPACT_ATOMS: atom_id res chain seq x y z
N GLY A 1 -15.09 5.37 -14.81
CA GLY A 1 -13.84 5.16 -15.56
C GLY A 1 -12.82 4.44 -14.69
N LEU A 2 -11.77 3.87 -15.27
CA LEU A 2 -10.64 3.35 -14.50
C LEU A 2 -9.73 4.50 -14.07
N MET A 3 -9.28 4.49 -12.82
CA MET A 3 -8.33 5.49 -12.31
C MET A 3 -6.90 5.07 -12.64
N GLY A 4 -6.08 6.02 -13.10
CA GLY A 4 -4.65 5.85 -13.33
C GLY A 4 -3.82 6.02 -12.04
N VAL A 5 -2.50 5.92 -12.19
CA VAL A 5 -1.51 6.14 -11.13
C VAL A 5 -1.26 7.63 -10.87
N GLY A 6 -0.44 7.96 -9.87
CA GLY A 6 0.10 9.30 -9.64
C GLY A 6 -0.89 10.25 -8.96
N THR A 7 -1.75 9.72 -8.09
CA THR A 7 -2.84 10.50 -7.49
C THR A 7 -2.87 10.40 -5.98
N ARG A 8 -3.30 11.49 -5.34
CA ARG A 8 -3.50 11.62 -3.90
C ARG A 8 -4.96 11.95 -3.61
N THR A 9 -5.49 11.43 -2.52
CA THR A 9 -6.75 11.93 -2.00
C THR A 9 -6.59 13.40 -1.57
N LYS A 10 -7.61 14.23 -1.83
CA LYS A 10 -7.61 15.62 -1.35
C LYS A 10 -7.68 15.71 0.18
N LYS A 11 -8.36 14.75 0.81
CA LYS A 11 -8.50 14.63 2.26
C LYS A 11 -7.34 13.82 2.83
N ALA A 12 -6.86 14.24 4.00
CA ALA A 12 -6.02 13.44 4.89
C ALA A 12 -6.89 12.64 5.86
N PHE A 13 -6.44 11.44 6.22
CA PHE A 13 -7.17 10.52 7.09
C PHE A 13 -6.33 10.13 8.30
N GLU A 14 -6.98 9.92 9.44
CA GLU A 14 -6.37 9.39 10.65
C GLU A 14 -6.47 7.85 10.68
N ASN A 15 -7.23 7.29 11.62
CA ASN A 15 -7.52 5.87 11.70
C ASN A 15 -8.63 5.51 10.69
N TYR A 16 -8.46 4.45 9.90
CA TYR A 16 -9.46 4.07 8.90
C TYR A 16 -9.41 2.61 8.49
N THR A 17 -10.49 2.17 7.86
CA THR A 17 -10.51 0.99 6.99
C THR A 17 -10.50 1.45 5.53
N LEU A 18 -9.72 0.77 4.69
CA LEU A 18 -9.59 1.05 3.26
C LEU A 18 -9.82 -0.24 2.46
N HIS A 19 -10.55 -0.12 1.36
CA HIS A 19 -10.57 -1.13 0.30
C HIS A 19 -10.06 -0.51 -1.00
N LEU A 20 -9.23 -1.26 -1.70
CA LEU A 20 -8.62 -0.87 -2.96
C LEU A 20 -8.65 -2.08 -3.91
N VAL A 21 -9.13 -1.87 -5.14
CA VAL A 21 -9.00 -2.88 -6.21
C VAL A 21 -8.01 -2.38 -7.25
N PHE A 22 -7.01 -3.20 -7.56
CA PHE A 22 -5.97 -2.87 -8.52
C PHE A 22 -5.75 -3.99 -9.53
N ARG A 23 -5.07 -3.66 -10.63
CA ARG A 23 -4.68 -4.60 -11.69
C ARG A 23 -3.37 -4.18 -12.31
N SER A 24 -2.36 -5.04 -12.20
CA SER A 24 -1.07 -4.87 -12.86
C SER A 24 -1.18 -5.10 -14.37
N PRO A 25 -0.42 -4.36 -15.20
CA PRO A 25 -0.37 -4.57 -16.64
C PRO A 25 0.35 -5.87 -16.99
N PHE A 26 0.13 -6.39 -18.20
CA PHE A 26 0.94 -7.48 -18.74
C PHE A 26 2.21 -6.93 -19.38
N MET A 27 3.37 -7.24 -18.78
CA MET A 27 4.68 -6.74 -19.20
C MET A 27 5.68 -7.90 -19.32
N PRO A 28 5.55 -8.75 -20.36
CA PRO A 28 6.26 -10.04 -20.44
C PRO A 28 7.78 -9.93 -20.57
N HIS A 29 8.29 -8.77 -20.99
CA HIS A 29 9.73 -8.52 -21.16
C HIS A 29 10.36 -7.75 -19.99
N ALA A 30 9.54 -7.30 -19.03
CA ALA A 30 10.02 -6.58 -17.86
C ALA A 30 10.29 -7.53 -16.70
N THR A 31 11.21 -7.14 -15.81
CA THR A 31 11.62 -7.93 -14.65
C THR A 31 11.85 -7.04 -13.43
N GLY A 32 11.81 -7.63 -12.24
CA GLY A 32 12.07 -6.92 -10.99
C GLY A 32 11.15 -5.71 -10.80
N GLN A 33 11.70 -4.60 -10.30
CA GLN A 33 10.95 -3.37 -9.99
C GLN A 33 10.43 -2.62 -11.23
N GLY A 34 10.76 -3.04 -12.45
CA GLY A 34 10.23 -2.45 -13.69
C GLY A 34 9.00 -3.17 -14.24
N ARG A 35 8.41 -4.11 -13.47
CA ARG A 35 7.34 -5.00 -13.94
C ARG A 35 6.03 -4.73 -13.17
N GLY A 36 5.25 -3.77 -13.67
CA GLY A 36 3.91 -3.48 -13.15
C GLY A 36 3.93 -2.80 -11.79
N ASN A 37 4.89 -1.90 -11.57
CA ASN A 37 5.17 -1.24 -10.31
C ASN A 37 4.26 -0.03 -10.04
N SER A 38 3.72 0.02 -8.83
CA SER A 38 3.01 1.13 -8.21
C SER A 38 3.06 0.91 -6.69
N GLY A 39 2.43 1.75 -5.90
CA GLY A 39 2.42 1.59 -4.44
C GLY A 39 1.15 2.16 -3.84
N MET A 40 0.62 1.48 -2.83
CA MET A 40 -0.44 2.01 -1.96
C MET A 40 0.21 2.62 -0.72
N TYR A 41 0.35 3.94 -0.72
CA TYR A 41 0.92 4.69 0.40
C TYR A 41 -0.16 5.12 1.38
N LEU A 42 -0.14 4.53 2.57
CA LEU A 42 -0.99 4.92 3.69
C LEU A 42 -0.41 6.18 4.33
N GLY A 43 -1.23 7.22 4.47
CA GLY A 43 -0.79 8.51 5.02
C GLY A 43 0.32 9.19 4.21
N ASP A 44 0.46 8.85 2.92
CA ASP A 44 1.49 9.36 2.00
C ASP A 44 2.93 9.08 2.46
N GLN A 45 3.14 8.01 3.24
CA GLN A 45 4.44 7.68 3.81
C GLN A 45 4.69 6.21 4.15
N TYR A 46 3.68 5.35 4.14
CA TYR A 46 3.86 3.90 4.39
C TYR A 46 3.39 3.10 3.19
N GLU A 47 4.33 2.64 2.39
CA GLU A 47 4.05 1.89 1.16
C GLU A 47 3.73 0.43 1.45
N CYS A 48 2.54 0.00 1.04
CA CYS A 48 2.29 -1.38 0.68
C CYS A 48 2.45 -1.52 -0.84
N GLN A 49 3.43 -2.32 -1.24
CA GLN A 49 3.90 -2.43 -2.61
C GLN A 49 2.83 -3.02 -3.55
N ILE A 50 2.78 -2.52 -4.77
CA ILE A 50 2.02 -3.12 -5.89
C ILE A 50 3.03 -3.43 -7.00
N LEU A 51 3.20 -4.71 -7.29
CA LEU A 51 4.10 -5.19 -8.33
C LEU A 51 3.48 -6.40 -9.03
N ASP A 52 3.82 -6.67 -10.29
CA ASP A 52 3.58 -8.01 -10.86
C ASP A 52 4.66 -8.98 -10.36
N SER A 53 4.42 -9.53 -9.17
CA SER A 53 5.25 -10.55 -8.52
C SER A 53 4.59 -11.93 -8.51
N PHE A 54 3.71 -12.21 -9.47
CA PHE A 54 3.08 -13.53 -9.59
C PHE A 54 4.15 -14.61 -9.80
N GLY A 55 4.15 -15.62 -8.93
CA GLY A 55 5.13 -16.71 -8.95
C GLY A 55 6.50 -16.38 -8.34
N LEU A 56 6.66 -15.21 -7.71
CA LEU A 56 7.88 -14.85 -6.95
C LEU A 56 7.74 -15.20 -5.45
N GLU A 57 8.79 -14.98 -4.67
CA GLU A 57 8.85 -15.38 -3.26
C GLU A 57 7.94 -14.56 -2.33
N GLY A 58 7.63 -13.31 -2.68
CA GLY A 58 6.97 -12.36 -1.77
C GLY A 58 7.97 -11.66 -0.86
N ALA A 59 8.91 -10.91 -1.45
CA ALA A 59 9.82 -10.04 -0.70
C ALA A 59 9.12 -8.77 -0.17
N ASP A 60 9.82 -7.99 0.65
CA ASP A 60 9.31 -6.75 1.25
C ASP A 60 9.18 -5.60 0.24
N ASN A 61 9.84 -5.73 -0.91
CA ASN A 61 9.71 -4.86 -2.08
C ASN A 61 8.92 -5.49 -3.24
N GLU A 62 8.20 -6.59 -3.01
CA GLU A 62 7.28 -7.22 -3.97
C GLU A 62 5.81 -7.02 -3.57
N CYS A 63 4.86 -7.44 -4.40
CA CYS A 63 3.43 -7.16 -4.18
C CYS A 63 2.95 -7.59 -2.79
N GLY A 64 2.44 -6.65 -2.02
CA GLY A 64 1.98 -6.84 -0.65
C GLY A 64 3.08 -6.64 0.39
N GLY A 65 4.34 -6.54 0.00
CA GLY A 65 5.45 -6.16 0.87
C GLY A 65 5.34 -4.73 1.38
N ILE A 66 5.93 -4.48 2.54
CA ILE A 66 6.10 -3.13 3.09
C ILE A 66 7.60 -2.93 3.22
N TYR A 67 8.16 -2.07 2.37
CA TYR A 67 9.60 -1.93 2.17
C TYR A 67 10.36 -1.76 3.49
N GLN A 68 11.35 -2.62 3.75
CA GLN A 68 12.17 -2.67 4.97
C GLN A 68 11.41 -2.86 6.29
N ASN A 69 10.09 -3.05 6.24
CA ASN A 69 9.25 -3.31 7.42
C ASN A 69 8.89 -4.79 7.50
N ALA A 70 8.32 -5.35 6.44
CA ALA A 70 7.85 -6.73 6.44
C ALA A 70 7.63 -7.30 5.03
N LYS A 71 8.01 -8.58 4.86
CA LYS A 71 7.53 -9.43 3.77
C LYS A 71 6.07 -9.81 4.03
N PRO A 72 5.20 -9.96 3.02
CA PRO A 72 3.87 -10.53 3.22
C PRO A 72 4.00 -11.97 3.75
N LYS A 73 3.11 -12.39 4.65
CA LYS A 73 3.08 -13.77 5.18
C LYS A 73 2.98 -14.83 4.06
N VAL A 74 2.27 -14.50 2.98
CA VAL A 74 2.12 -15.30 1.76
C VAL A 74 2.09 -14.34 0.56
N ASN A 75 2.81 -14.68 -0.51
CA ASN A 75 2.64 -14.00 -1.79
C ASN A 75 1.27 -14.37 -2.38
N MET A 76 0.33 -13.43 -2.30
CA MET A 76 -1.03 -13.58 -2.83
C MET A 76 -1.26 -12.82 -4.13
N CYS A 77 -0.19 -12.41 -4.81
CA CYS A 77 -0.29 -11.77 -6.12
C CYS A 77 -0.86 -12.75 -7.14
N LEU A 78 -1.93 -12.36 -7.84
CA LEU A 78 -2.49 -13.01 -9.01
C LEU A 78 -1.74 -12.59 -10.28
N PRO A 79 -1.83 -13.39 -11.37
CA PRO A 79 -1.17 -13.05 -12.63
C PRO A 79 -1.68 -11.71 -13.20
N PRO A 80 -0.86 -11.03 -14.03
CA PRO A 80 -1.20 -9.73 -14.60
C PRO A 80 -2.54 -9.78 -15.35
N LEU A 81 -3.19 -8.62 -15.46
CA LEU A 81 -4.56 -8.46 -15.97
C LEU A 81 -5.68 -9.04 -15.07
N SER A 82 -5.34 -9.68 -13.95
CA SER A 82 -6.30 -10.05 -12.91
C SER A 82 -6.57 -8.88 -11.97
N TRP A 83 -7.84 -8.69 -11.59
CA TRP A 83 -8.18 -7.74 -10.53
C TRP A 83 -7.89 -8.35 -9.17
N GLN A 84 -7.27 -7.57 -8.31
CA GLN A 84 -6.83 -7.98 -6.97
C GLN A 84 -7.27 -6.94 -5.94
N THR A 85 -7.42 -7.35 -4.69
CA THR A 85 -7.88 -6.46 -3.61
C THR A 85 -6.84 -6.30 -2.51
N TYR A 86 -6.72 -5.08 -2.00
CA TYR A 86 -6.24 -4.83 -0.64
C TYR A 86 -7.39 -4.38 0.24
N ASP A 87 -7.52 -5.04 1.38
CA ASP A 87 -8.40 -4.67 2.47
C ASP A 87 -7.54 -4.35 3.68
N VAL A 88 -7.61 -3.11 4.15
CA VAL A 88 -6.65 -2.52 5.08
C VAL A 88 -7.38 -2.02 6.32
N ASP A 89 -6.90 -2.39 7.50
CA ASP A 89 -7.16 -1.68 8.74
C ASP A 89 -5.90 -0.93 9.14
N PHE A 90 -5.99 0.41 9.22
CA PHE A 90 -4.87 1.29 9.54
C PHE A 90 -5.14 2.08 10.82
N THR A 91 -4.11 2.23 11.63
CA THR A 91 -4.10 3.04 12.85
C THR A 91 -2.91 3.99 12.80
N CYS A 92 -3.16 5.29 12.92
CA CYS A 92 -2.13 6.32 12.92
C CYS A 92 -1.19 6.21 14.12
N ALA A 93 0.01 6.77 13.97
CA ALA A 93 0.90 6.99 15.09
C ALA A 93 0.26 7.95 16.11
N LYS A 94 0.59 7.76 17.39
CA LYS A 94 0.23 8.66 18.48
C LYS A 94 1.43 9.51 18.86
N PHE A 95 1.14 10.74 19.28
CA PHE A 95 2.14 11.72 19.67
C PHE A 95 1.86 12.23 21.09
N ASP A 96 2.90 12.59 21.83
CA ASP A 96 2.75 13.38 23.05
C ASP A 96 2.60 14.88 22.74
N ALA A 97 2.50 15.70 23.78
CA ALA A 97 2.36 17.16 23.67
C ALA A 97 3.56 17.84 23.01
N ASP A 98 4.75 17.22 23.09
CA ASP A 98 5.99 17.72 22.47
C ASP A 98 6.15 17.25 21.02
N GLY A 99 5.19 16.47 20.51
CA GLY A 99 5.20 15.95 19.15
C GLY A 99 6.10 14.74 18.95
N LYS A 100 6.52 14.06 20.03
CA LYS A 100 7.27 12.80 19.95
C LYS A 100 6.31 11.63 19.82
N VAL A 101 6.67 10.67 18.96
CA VAL A 101 5.88 9.45 18.76
C VAL A 101 5.87 8.61 20.04
N THR A 102 4.67 8.35 20.55
CA THR A 102 4.41 7.50 21.74
C THR A 102 3.92 6.11 21.36
N ALA A 103 3.32 5.95 20.18
CA ALA A 103 3.00 4.67 19.57
C ALA A 103 3.13 4.77 18.05
N PRO A 104 3.86 3.87 17.37
CA PRO A 104 4.00 3.91 15.92
C PRO A 104 2.67 3.57 15.23
N ALA A 105 2.54 3.97 13.96
CA ALA A 105 1.42 3.56 13.12
C ALA A 105 1.39 2.04 12.99
N ARG A 106 0.19 1.47 12.88
CA ARG A 106 0.00 0.02 12.73
C ARG A 106 -0.94 -0.32 11.58
N VAL A 107 -0.75 -1.49 10.98
CA VAL A 107 -1.58 -1.95 9.88
C VAL A 107 -1.86 -3.45 9.92
N THR A 108 -3.07 -3.80 9.51
CA THR A 108 -3.48 -5.15 9.10
C THR A 108 -3.89 -5.09 7.64
N ILE A 109 -3.35 -5.98 6.80
CA ILE A 109 -3.65 -6.02 5.36
C ILE A 109 -4.03 -7.43 4.96
N LYS A 110 -5.17 -7.54 4.24
CA LYS A 110 -5.52 -8.72 3.47
C LYS A 110 -5.32 -8.45 1.99
N HIS A 111 -4.74 -9.42 1.29
CA HIS A 111 -4.58 -9.43 -0.16
C HIS A 111 -5.45 -10.55 -0.72
N ASN A 112 -6.44 -10.21 -1.55
CA ASN A 112 -7.41 -11.17 -2.11
C ASN A 112 -8.12 -12.00 -1.01
N GLY A 113 -8.48 -11.33 0.10
CA GLY A 113 -9.14 -11.95 1.26
C GLY A 113 -8.21 -12.70 2.23
N VAL A 114 -6.93 -12.91 1.89
CA VAL A 114 -5.96 -13.62 2.71
C VAL A 114 -5.13 -12.63 3.53
N LEU A 115 -4.99 -12.88 4.83
CA LEU A 115 -4.21 -12.05 5.75
C LEU A 115 -2.71 -12.13 5.43
N ILE A 116 -2.12 -11.03 4.96
CA ILE A 116 -0.68 -10.95 4.61
C ILE A 116 0.14 -10.13 5.61
N HIS A 117 -0.49 -9.19 6.33
CA HIS A 117 0.08 -8.45 7.46
C HIS A 117 -0.93 -8.37 8.58
N ASP A 118 -0.48 -8.56 9.81
CA ASP A 118 -1.33 -8.71 10.98
C ASP A 118 -0.88 -7.79 12.11
N ASN A 119 -1.56 -6.65 12.21
CA ASN A 119 -1.31 -5.60 13.20
C ASN A 119 0.18 -5.26 13.42
N ILE A 120 0.95 -5.09 12.34
CA ILE A 120 2.38 -4.78 12.42
C ILE A 120 2.63 -3.29 12.62
N GLU A 121 3.77 -2.93 13.21
CA GLU A 121 4.22 -1.54 13.31
C GLU A 121 4.86 -1.07 12.00
N LEU A 122 4.75 0.23 11.73
CA LEU A 122 5.25 0.84 10.50
C LEU A 122 6.30 1.91 10.77
N LYS A 123 7.34 1.87 9.94
CA LYS A 123 8.33 2.93 9.72
C LYS A 123 8.08 3.51 8.34
N SER A 124 8.26 4.83 8.20
CA SER A 124 8.06 5.53 6.94
C SER A 124 8.95 4.95 5.83
N THR A 125 8.40 4.78 4.64
CA THR A 125 9.08 4.26 3.47
C THR A 125 9.42 5.39 2.49
N PRO A 126 10.43 5.23 1.62
CA PRO A 126 10.73 6.18 0.55
C PRO A 126 9.59 6.31 -0.47
N GLY A 127 9.60 7.38 -1.25
CA GLY A 127 8.67 7.61 -2.37
C GLY A 127 7.34 8.26 -2.01
N GLY A 128 6.99 8.30 -0.72
CA GLY A 128 5.89 9.10 -0.20
C GLY A 128 6.19 10.61 -0.23
N GLY A 129 5.16 11.43 -0.05
CA GLY A 129 5.29 12.89 0.04
C GLY A 129 5.76 13.40 1.41
N ARG A 130 5.88 12.52 2.41
CA ARG A 130 6.24 12.87 3.79
C ARG A 130 6.82 11.68 4.56
N SER A 131 7.33 11.95 5.76
CA SER A 131 7.87 10.95 6.68
C SER A 131 7.68 11.31 8.17
N ASP A 132 6.81 12.28 8.47
CA ASP A 132 6.58 12.84 9.81
C ASP A 132 5.60 12.03 10.68
N GLN A 133 5.12 10.89 10.18
CA GLN A 133 4.20 9.94 10.81
C GLN A 133 2.80 10.50 11.15
N LYS A 134 2.51 11.75 10.78
CA LYS A 134 1.22 12.38 11.01
C LYS A 134 0.17 11.87 10.00
N PRO A 135 -1.13 12.01 10.31
CA PRO A 135 -2.23 11.74 9.38
C PRO A 135 -2.01 12.36 8.00
N GLY A 136 -2.37 11.63 6.94
CA GLY A 136 -2.03 11.99 5.57
C GLY A 136 -3.00 11.43 4.53
N ALA A 137 -2.75 11.75 3.27
CA ALA A 137 -3.56 11.26 2.15
C ALA A 137 -3.29 9.77 1.86
N LEU A 138 -4.24 9.11 1.21
CA LEU A 138 -3.90 7.92 0.42
C LEU A 138 -3.18 8.39 -0.85
N PHE A 139 -2.02 7.81 -1.13
CA PHE A 139 -1.26 8.06 -2.36
C PHE A 139 -1.10 6.78 -3.16
N LEU A 140 -1.40 6.85 -4.47
CA LEU A 140 -1.17 5.77 -5.43
C LEU A 140 -0.02 6.18 -6.35
N GLN A 141 1.10 5.50 -6.22
CA GLN A 141 2.36 5.87 -6.88
C GLN A 141 2.31 5.69 -8.40
N ASP A 142 2.91 6.62 -9.13
CA ASP A 142 3.26 6.44 -10.54
C ASP A 142 4.74 6.07 -10.65
N HIS A 143 5.01 4.89 -11.20
CA HIS A 143 6.35 4.39 -11.47
C HIS A 143 6.55 4.13 -12.98
N GLY A 144 5.77 4.80 -13.84
CA GLY A 144 5.82 4.62 -15.30
C GLY A 144 5.04 3.41 -15.82
N ASP A 145 4.54 2.55 -14.93
CA ASP A 145 3.79 1.35 -15.29
C ASP A 145 2.28 1.56 -15.23
N ALA A 146 1.58 0.97 -16.21
CA ALA A 146 0.16 1.19 -16.43
C ALA A 146 -0.76 0.41 -15.46
N VAL A 147 -0.49 0.45 -14.16
CA VAL A 147 -1.39 -0.09 -13.13
C VAL A 147 -2.74 0.65 -13.20
N ARG A 148 -3.82 -0.09 -12.94
CA ARG A 148 -5.19 0.45 -12.97
C ARG A 148 -5.90 0.18 -11.65
N PHE A 149 -6.68 1.16 -11.21
CA PHE A 149 -7.44 1.08 -9.97
C PHE A 149 -8.94 1.25 -10.22
N LYS A 150 -9.74 0.62 -9.34
CA LYS A 150 -11.19 0.79 -9.23
C LYS A 150 -11.65 0.51 -7.81
N ASN A 151 -12.93 0.82 -7.53
CA ASN A 151 -13.60 0.52 -6.26
C ASN A 151 -12.73 0.83 -5.04
N ILE A 152 -12.43 2.12 -4.86
CA ILE A 152 -11.60 2.60 -3.77
C ILE A 152 -12.53 3.30 -2.77
N TRP A 153 -12.52 2.88 -1.52
CA TRP A 153 -13.27 3.54 -0.47
C TRP A 153 -12.52 3.52 0.85
N ILE A 154 -12.71 4.56 1.63
CA ILE A 154 -12.11 4.74 2.95
C ILE A 154 -13.23 5.07 3.93
N VAL A 155 -13.22 4.43 5.10
CA VAL A 155 -14.13 4.69 6.21
C VAL A 155 -13.29 5.02 7.44
N GLU A 156 -13.39 6.24 7.94
CA GLU A 156 -12.69 6.65 9.16
C GLU A 156 -13.25 5.93 10.38
N LYS A 157 -12.34 5.50 11.26
CA LYS A 157 -12.66 4.91 12.55
C LYS A 157 -12.65 6.03 13.59
N LYS A 158 -13.69 6.04 14.44
CA LYS A 158 -13.77 6.95 15.59
C LYS A 158 -12.83 6.51 16.69
#